data_AF-A0A4D4JIE0-F1
#
_entry.id   AF-A0A4D4JIE0-F1
#
_cell.length_a   1.000
_cell.length_b   1.000
_cell.length_c   1.000
_cell.angle_alpha   90.00
_cell.angle_beta   90.00
_cell.angle_gamma   90.00
#
_symmetry.space_group_name_H-M   'P 1'
#
loop_
_entity.id
_entity.type
_entity.pdbx_description
1 polymer ?
#
loop_
_entity_poly.entity_id
_entity_poly.type
_entity_poly.pdbx_seq_one_letter_code
_entity_poly.pdbx_strand_id
1 'polypeptide(L)'
;MSSVIESLPERYRAVVVEIVGQRDPALLSSLTTQQHPTQQEREAVEDLLADALSENFGPGHAPTERGTLIEHTIDAFLERWPIEAE
;
A
#
# COMPACT_ATOMS: atom_id res chain seq x y z
N MET A 1 17.67 -1.73 11.18
CA MET A 1 17.08 -0.87 10.13
C MET A 1 15.91 -1.65 9.59
N SER A 2 14.70 -1.11 9.70
CA SER A 2 13.50 -1.77 9.17
C SER A 2 13.25 -1.21 7.79
N SER A 3 12.99 -2.09 6.82
CA SER A 3 12.55 -1.68 5.49
C SER A 3 11.20 -0.94 5.51
N VAL A 4 10.77 -0.39 4.37
CA VAL A 4 9.42 0.22 4.23
C VAL A 4 8.35 -0.79 4.66
N ILE A 5 8.43 -2.01 4.15
CA ILE A 5 7.51 -3.11 4.45
C ILE A 5 7.56 -3.48 5.93
N GLU A 6 8.76 -3.56 6.52
CA GLU A 6 8.92 -3.88 7.94
C GLU A 6 8.50 -2.76 8.89
N SER A 7 8.42 -1.53 8.40
CA SER A 7 7.96 -0.38 9.17
C SER A 7 6.44 -0.31 9.29
N LEU A 8 5.71 -1.08 8.48
CA LEU A 8 4.26 -1.21 8.57
C LEU A 8 3.83 -2.21 9.66
N PRO A 9 2.70 -1.96 10.35
CA PRO A 9 2.01 -2.95 11.17
C PRO A 9 1.72 -4.23 10.38
N GLU A 10 1.78 -5.39 11.04
CA GLU A 10 1.66 -6.72 10.41
C GLU A 10 0.41 -6.86 9.51
N ARG A 11 -0.74 -6.34 9.97
CA ARG A 11 -2.00 -6.36 9.22
C ARG A 11 -1.94 -5.61 7.88
N TYR A 12 -1.22 -4.49 7.84
CA TYR A 12 -1.07 -3.65 6.64
C TYR A 12 0.07 -4.15 5.76
N ARG A 13 1.13 -4.64 6.39
CA ARG A 13 2.24 -5.31 5.71
C ARG A 13 1.75 -6.45 4.84
N ALA A 14 0.91 -7.33 5.38
CA ALA A 14 0.37 -8.46 4.64
C ALA A 14 -0.38 -8.01 3.38
N VAL A 15 -1.17 -6.94 3.47
CA VAL A 15 -1.95 -6.37 2.36
C VAL A 15 -1.03 -5.78 1.29
N VAL A 16 -0.04 -4.97 1.69
CA VAL A 16 0.93 -4.37 0.76
C VAL A 16 1.74 -5.47 0.06
N VAL A 17 2.27 -6.45 0.80
CA VAL A 17 3.04 -7.56 0.22
C VAL A 17 2.20 -8.37 -0.76
N GLU A 18 0.95 -8.64 -0.43
CA GLU A 18 0.04 -9.41 -1.30
C GLU A 18 -0.28 -8.64 -2.59
N ILE A 19 -0.79 -7.40 -2.48
CA ILE A 19 -1.26 -6.63 -3.63
C ILE A 19 -0.09 -6.17 -4.50
N VAL A 20 0.93 -5.57 -3.90
CA VAL A 20 2.11 -5.10 -4.63
C VAL A 20 2.90 -6.29 -5.16
N GLY A 21 3.07 -7.35 -4.39
CA GLY A 21 3.78 -8.54 -4.87
C GLY A 21 3.11 -9.23 -6.05
N GLN A 22 1.77 -9.20 -6.13
CA GLN A 22 1.03 -9.76 -7.27
C GLN A 22 1.08 -8.87 -8.51
N ARG A 23 1.09 -7.54 -8.35
CA ARG A 23 0.98 -6.59 -9.46
C ARG A 23 2.32 -6.06 -9.94
N ASP A 24 3.22 -5.77 -9.00
CA ASP A 24 4.56 -5.28 -9.25
C ASP A 24 5.58 -5.88 -8.24
N PRO A 25 6.09 -7.08 -8.51
CA PRO A 25 7.08 -7.73 -7.65
C PRO A 25 8.44 -6.99 -7.63
N ALA A 26 8.73 -6.16 -8.63
CA ALA A 26 9.94 -5.34 -8.65
C ALA A 26 9.83 -4.19 -7.65
N LEU A 27 8.68 -3.51 -7.62
CA LEU A 27 8.36 -2.50 -6.61
C LEU A 27 8.42 -3.10 -5.19
N LEU A 28 7.81 -4.27 -4.96
CA LEU A 28 7.88 -4.94 -3.65
C LEU A 28 9.34 -5.23 -3.24
N SER A 29 10.15 -5.72 -4.19
CA SER A 29 11.57 -5.98 -3.94
C SER A 29 12.30 -4.70 -3.54
N SER A 30 12.03 -3.60 -4.23
CA SER A 30 12.59 -2.30 -3.90
C SER A 30 12.21 -1.90 -2.47
N LEU A 31 10.92 -1.85 -2.14
CA LEU A 31 10.40 -1.46 -0.81
C LEU A 31 10.95 -2.30 0.36
N THR A 32 11.36 -3.54 0.10
CA THR A 32 11.94 -4.44 1.11
C THR A 32 13.43 -4.15 1.37
N THR A 33 14.11 -3.40 0.47
CA THR A 33 15.54 -3.10 0.58
C THR A 33 15.85 -1.69 1.10
N GLN A 34 14.86 -0.80 1.09
CA GLN A 34 15.00 0.61 1.47
C GLN A 34 14.21 0.90 2.74
N GLN A 35 14.63 1.93 3.47
CA GLN A 35 13.97 2.38 4.71
C GLN A 35 12.84 3.39 4.45
N HIS A 36 12.90 4.07 3.30
CA HIS A 36 11.92 5.08 2.88
C HIS A 36 11.62 4.86 1.39
N PRO A 37 10.34 4.84 0.98
CA PRO A 37 9.97 4.83 -0.42
C PRO A 37 10.37 6.15 -1.07
N THR A 38 10.75 6.10 -2.34
CA THR A 38 10.80 7.30 -3.18
C THR A 38 9.38 7.81 -3.45
N GLN A 39 9.24 9.07 -3.88
CA GLN A 39 7.94 9.64 -4.22
C GLN A 39 7.22 8.82 -5.31
N GLN A 40 7.94 8.42 -6.36
CA GLN A 40 7.41 7.56 -7.42
C GLN A 40 6.96 6.19 -6.90
N GLU A 41 7.72 5.56 -6.01
CA GLU A 41 7.33 4.28 -5.41
C GLU A 41 6.12 4.43 -4.49
N ARG A 42 6.02 5.55 -3.78
CA ARG A 42 4.87 5.86 -2.93
C ARG A 42 3.59 6.02 -3.77
N GLU A 43 3.66 6.80 -4.84
CA GLU A 43 2.56 6.98 -5.80
C GLU A 43 2.18 5.64 -6.45
N ALA A 44 3.17 4.84 -6.87
CA ALA A 44 2.91 3.53 -7.44
C ALA A 44 2.23 2.57 -6.43
N VAL A 45 2.62 2.58 -5.15
CA VAL A 45 1.93 1.79 -4.12
C VAL A 45 0.50 2.29 -3.91
N GLU A 46 0.30 3.61 -3.85
CA GLU A 46 -1.02 4.23 -3.71
C GLU A 46 -1.95 3.82 -4.86
N ASP A 47 -1.49 3.94 -6.10
CA ASP A 47 -2.25 3.54 -7.30
C ASP A 47 -2.60 2.05 -7.26
N LEU A 48 -1.62 1.18 -6.99
CA LEU A 48 -1.86 -0.28 -6.95
C LEU A 48 -2.87 -0.68 -5.88
N LEU A 49 -2.82 -0.04 -4.71
CA LEU A 49 -3.78 -0.29 -3.64
C LEU A 49 -5.16 0.31 -3.96
N ALA A 50 -5.22 1.48 -4.60
CA ALA A 50 -6.47 2.12 -5.01
C ALA A 50 -7.20 1.33 -6.10
N ASP A 51 -6.47 0.77 -7.07
CA ASP A 51 -7.03 -0.17 -8.04
C ASP A 51 -7.57 -1.42 -7.34
N ALA A 52 -6.80 -1.98 -6.38
CA ALA A 52 -7.25 -3.15 -5.62
C ALA A 52 -8.49 -2.85 -4.77
N LEU A 53 -8.58 -1.66 -4.17
CA LEU A 53 -9.77 -1.17 -3.47
C LEU A 53 -10.96 -1.11 -4.43
N SER A 54 -10.74 -0.61 -5.64
CA SER A 54 -11.78 -0.49 -6.69
C SER A 54 -12.38 -1.84 -7.07
N GLU A 55 -11.58 -2.89 -7.10
CA GLU A 55 -12.04 -4.27 -7.34
C GLU A 55 -12.75 -4.91 -6.14
N ASN A 56 -12.64 -4.32 -4.95
CA ASN A 56 -13.24 -4.81 -3.70
C ASN A 56 -14.47 -3.99 -3.28
N PHE A 57 -15.03 -3.18 -4.17
CA PHE A 57 -16.34 -2.56 -3.98
C PHE A 57 -17.47 -3.57 -4.18
N GLY A 58 -18.33 -3.69 -3.17
CA GLY A 58 -19.54 -4.49 -3.20
C GLY A 58 -20.73 -3.77 -3.86
N PRO A 59 -21.90 -4.43 -3.91
CA PRO A 59 -23.11 -3.82 -4.42
C PRO A 59 -23.44 -2.53 -3.65
N GLY A 60 -23.64 -1.43 -4.38
CA GLY A 60 -23.85 -0.10 -3.79
C GLY A 60 -22.60 0.73 -3.58
N HIS A 61 -21.45 0.34 -4.17
CA HIS A 61 -20.16 1.04 -4.02
C HIS A 61 -19.64 1.11 -2.57
N ALA A 62 -20.16 0.26 -1.68
CA ALA A 62 -19.61 0.11 -0.34
C ALA A 62 -18.40 -0.84 -0.40
N PRO A 63 -17.26 -0.49 0.21
CA PRO A 63 -16.14 -1.42 0.30
C PRO A 63 -16.56 -2.66 1.08
N THR A 64 -16.14 -3.83 0.60
CA THR A 64 -16.23 -5.08 1.38
C THR A 64 -15.29 -5.02 2.58
N GLU A 65 -15.35 -6.00 3.50
CA GLU A 65 -14.39 -6.09 4.62
C GLU A 65 -12.92 -6.03 4.14
N ARG A 66 -12.65 -6.65 2.98
CA ARG A 66 -11.34 -6.59 2.32
C ARG A 66 -11.06 -5.20 1.74
N GLY A 67 -12.05 -4.56 1.12
CA GLY A 67 -11.95 -3.18 0.66
C GLY A 67 -11.60 -2.21 1.80
N THR A 68 -12.30 -2.29 2.93
CA THR A 68 -12.01 -1.45 4.10
C THR A 68 -10.60 -1.70 4.63
N LEU A 69 -10.13 -2.94 4.64
CA LEU A 69 -8.75 -3.23 5.04
C LEU A 69 -7.73 -2.59 4.08
N ILE A 70 -8.00 -2.58 2.77
CA ILE A 70 -7.14 -1.95 1.76
C ILE A 70 -7.15 -0.43 1.94
N GLU A 71 -8.32 0.19 2.12
CA GLU A 71 -8.46 1.62 2.41
C GLU A 71 -7.63 2.05 3.63
N HIS A 72 -7.80 1.34 4.76
CA HIS A 72 -7.00 1.61 5.96
C HIS A 72 -5.50 1.36 5.75
N THR A 73 -5.13 0.48 4.82
CA THR A 73 -3.73 0.23 4.46
C THR A 73 -3.17 1.42 3.68
N ILE A 74 -3.95 1.98 2.74
CA ILE A 74 -3.60 3.19 2.00
C ILE A 74 -3.38 4.34 2.98
N ASP A 75 -4.36 4.63 3.84
CA ASP A 75 -4.25 5.71 4.82
C ASP A 75 -3.00 5.57 5.69
N ALA A 76 -2.80 4.39 6.29
CA ALA A 76 -1.66 4.15 7.15
C ALA A 76 -0.31 4.25 6.43
N PHE A 77 -0.26 3.91 5.13
CA PHE A 77 0.94 4.06 4.31
C PHE A 77 1.22 5.54 4.01
N LEU A 78 0.21 6.30 3.59
CA LEU A 78 0.33 7.72 3.25
C LEU A 78 0.60 8.60 4.47
N GLU A 79 0.01 8.27 5.63
CA GLU A 79 0.29 8.96 6.91
C GLU A 79 1.74 8.77 7.36
N ARG A 80 2.32 7.60 7.07
CA ARG A 80 3.70 7.28 7.47
C ARG A 80 4.74 7.88 6.54
N TRP A 81 4.43 7.97 5.26
CA TRP A 81 5.26 8.61 4.25
C TRP A 81 4.45 9.69 3.53
N PRO A 82 4.24 10.86 4.17
CA PRO A 82 3.56 11.96 3.51
C PRO A 82 4.40 12.49 2.34
N ILE A 83 3.75 12.99 1.29
CA ILE A 83 4.44 13.86 0.32
C ILE A 83 4.76 15.14 1.08
N GLU A 84 6.05 15.50 1.15
CA GLU A 84 6.43 16.84 1.55
C GLU A 84 5.82 17.79 0.53
N ALA A 85 4.85 18.60 0.96
CA ALA A 85 4.33 19.68 0.13
C ALA A 85 5.50 20.63 -0.15
N GLU A 86 5.86 20.77 -1.43
CA GLU A 86 6.85 21.75 -1.91
C GLU A 86 6.50 23.18 -1.50
#